data_AF-A0A1Q3PL08-F1
#
_entry.id   AF-A0A1Q3PL08-F1
#
_cell.length_a   1.000
_cell.length_b   1.000
_cell.length_c   1.000
_cell.angle_alpha   90.00
_cell.angle_beta   90.00
_cell.angle_gamma   90.00
#
_symmetry.space_group_name_H-M   'P 1'
#
loop_
_entity.id
_entity.type
_entity.pdbx_description
1 polymer ?
#
loop_
_entity_poly.entity_id
_entity_poly.type
_entity_poly.pdbx_seq_one_letter_code
_entity_poly.pdbx_strand_id
1 'polypeptide(L)'
;MRDKRKSSKAGPVTGLGYSIKHQNPYFSFEFRQRLRILKELALIDIFGVDRKNRGAYVSQTKKLLIQFNRFWENYFNHNPTAGEVYQDDFLLVIEFGEIFYTNILEPGKVDVIVTPEFVDDLCDSVREREESLAEFIEEINVLENSDKYDIGQPQTGQDAPAALRVRRFPVFIEGIADQFFKIFKGYFDEQEQQPLLSLLTTNVSPKKKLLFNSNGNQLADAFKQLIEGNLIVSCNKAELESWIIEHFRYVSNGHAKSFTAGYLNGIVSSDAKICKSPILTVNMNSSGVILVPTARSKKGG
;
A
#
# COMPACT_ATOMS: atom_id res chain seq x y z
N MET A 1 -6.19 26.42 7.65
CA MET A 1 -6.29 26.35 9.12
C MET A 1 -5.54 25.11 9.58
N ARG A 2 -4.42 25.29 10.27
CA ARG A 2 -3.56 24.20 10.77
C ARG A 2 -4.20 23.64 12.04
N ASP A 3 -4.49 22.35 12.03
CA ASP A 3 -5.04 21.66 13.18
C ASP A 3 -3.96 21.50 14.25
N LYS A 4 -4.18 22.11 15.42
CA LYS A 4 -3.30 22.03 16.57
C LYS A 4 -3.65 20.75 17.30
N ARG A 5 -2.92 19.65 17.01
CA ARG A 5 -2.99 18.42 17.80
C ARG A 5 -2.64 18.75 19.26
N LYS A 6 -3.61 18.62 20.16
CA LYS A 6 -3.40 18.72 21.61
C LYS A 6 -2.60 17.50 22.05
N SER A 7 -1.43 17.73 22.67
CA SER A 7 -0.66 16.67 23.32
C SER A 7 -1.47 16.11 24.50
N SER A 8 -1.79 14.83 24.46
CA SER A 8 -2.14 14.07 25.66
C SER A 8 -0.93 14.10 26.59
N LYS A 9 -1.13 14.49 27.85
CA LYS A 9 -0.08 14.51 28.88
C LYS A 9 0.27 13.08 29.28
N ALA A 10 1.28 12.49 28.64
CA ALA A 10 2.13 11.51 29.30
C ALA A 10 3.19 12.29 30.12
N GLY A 11 3.45 11.87 31.35
CA GLY A 11 4.46 12.47 32.22
C GLY A 11 5.86 12.44 31.59
N PRO A 12 6.83 13.20 32.12
CA PRO A 12 8.15 13.27 31.53
C PRO A 12 8.88 11.93 31.75
N VAL A 13 8.97 11.12 30.71
CA VAL A 13 9.92 10.00 30.67
C VAL A 13 11.28 10.61 30.36
N THR A 14 11.99 11.01 31.41
CA THR A 14 13.40 11.40 31.34
C THR A 14 14.25 10.14 31.21
N GLY A 15 14.36 9.63 29.98
CA GLY A 15 15.35 8.65 29.57
C GLY A 15 15.95 9.09 28.23
N LEU A 16 17.26 8.95 28.07
CA LEU A 16 18.00 9.18 26.82
C LEU A 16 17.61 8.11 25.78
N GLY A 17 16.36 8.11 25.34
CA GLY A 17 15.89 7.22 24.28
C GLY A 17 16.38 7.71 22.92
N TYR A 18 16.94 6.82 22.11
CA TYR A 18 17.27 7.11 20.71
C TYR A 18 16.01 7.59 19.96
N SER A 19 16.09 8.79 19.37
CA SER A 19 15.02 9.36 18.56
C SER A 19 15.38 9.33 17.08
N ILE A 20 14.54 8.72 16.24
CA ILE A 20 14.72 8.78 14.77
C ILE A 20 14.64 10.21 14.24
N LYS A 21 14.17 11.18 15.04
CA LYS A 21 14.24 12.63 14.74
C LYS A 21 15.66 13.09 14.40
N HIS A 22 16.70 12.40 14.88
CA HIS A 22 18.09 12.69 14.51
C HIS A 22 18.49 12.17 13.12
N GLN A 23 17.84 11.10 12.62
CA GLN A 23 17.96 10.65 11.24
C GLN A 23 16.95 11.32 10.30
N ASN A 24 15.87 11.87 10.85
CA ASN A 24 14.78 12.48 10.12
C ASN A 24 14.21 13.68 10.92
N PRO A 25 14.88 14.85 10.89
CA PRO A 25 14.39 16.02 11.59
C PRO A 25 13.20 16.57 10.79
N TYR A 26 12.02 16.01 11.03
CA TYR A 26 10.70 16.47 10.59
C TYR A 26 10.63 16.94 9.14
N PHE A 27 10.48 16.02 8.18
CA PHE A 27 10.03 16.34 6.81
C PHE A 27 10.72 17.57 6.20
N SER A 28 11.98 17.80 6.55
CA SER A 28 12.66 18.99 6.11
C SER A 28 12.72 18.92 4.59
N PHE A 29 12.55 20.08 3.96
CA PHE A 29 12.84 20.21 2.53
C PHE A 29 14.17 19.51 2.20
N GLU A 30 15.16 19.60 3.09
CA GLU A 30 16.45 18.92 2.99
C GLU A 30 16.37 17.40 2.90
N PHE A 31 15.52 16.72 3.67
CA PHE A 31 15.38 15.26 3.59
C PHE A 31 14.83 14.82 2.23
N ARG A 32 13.75 15.47 1.77
CA ARG A 32 13.18 15.20 0.44
C ARG A 32 14.15 15.56 -0.69
N GLN A 33 14.89 16.66 -0.56
CA GLN A 33 15.96 16.99 -1.51
C GLN A 33 17.08 15.94 -1.50
N ARG A 34 17.49 15.42 -0.34
CA ARG A 34 18.48 14.34 -0.26
C ARG A 34 17.99 13.07 -0.94
N LEU A 35 16.76 12.64 -0.68
CA LEU A 35 16.18 11.47 -1.36
C LEU A 35 16.13 11.70 -2.88
N ARG A 36 15.71 12.88 -3.32
CA ARG A 36 15.71 13.25 -4.73
C ARG A 36 17.11 13.21 -5.35
N ILE A 37 18.12 13.78 -4.69
CA ILE A 37 19.51 13.76 -5.17
C ILE A 37 20.03 12.33 -5.25
N LEU A 38 19.78 11.50 -4.22
CA LEU A 38 20.16 10.09 -4.23
C LEU A 38 19.49 9.33 -5.37
N LYS A 39 18.21 9.61 -5.63
CA LYS A 39 17.46 9.07 -6.78
C LYS A 39 18.12 9.48 -8.10
N GLU A 40 18.39 10.78 -8.29
CA GLU A 40 19.02 11.32 -9.51
C GLU A 40 20.41 10.70 -9.74
N LEU A 41 21.23 10.57 -8.69
CA LEU A 41 22.54 9.91 -8.78
C LEU A 41 22.42 8.42 -9.13
N ALA A 42 21.52 7.69 -8.46
CA ALA A 42 21.30 6.28 -8.75
C ALA A 42 20.81 6.05 -10.19
N LEU A 43 19.99 6.96 -10.73
CA LEU A 43 19.59 6.90 -12.14
C LEU A 43 20.79 7.06 -13.05
N ILE A 44 21.63 8.09 -12.84
CA ILE A 44 22.85 8.32 -13.63
C ILE A 44 23.75 7.08 -13.63
N ASP A 45 23.93 6.45 -12.47
CA ASP A 45 24.74 5.23 -12.34
C ASP A 45 24.13 4.07 -13.13
N ILE A 46 22.81 3.84 -13.04
CA ILE A 46 22.12 2.79 -13.80
C ILE A 46 22.17 3.05 -15.31
N PHE A 47 22.06 4.31 -15.74
CA PHE A 47 22.21 4.70 -17.14
C PHE A 47 23.59 4.38 -17.69
N GLY A 48 24.63 4.62 -16.88
CA GLY A 48 26.02 4.35 -17.23
C GLY A 48 26.35 2.87 -17.39
N VAL A 49 25.46 1.98 -16.96
CA VAL A 49 25.64 0.52 -17.01
C VAL A 49 24.97 -0.10 -18.26
N ASP A 50 25.63 -1.13 -18.82
CA ASP A 50 25.13 -1.90 -19.97
C ASP A 50 23.73 -2.50 -19.72
N ARG A 51 22.92 -2.55 -20.78
CA ARG A 51 21.50 -2.93 -20.76
C ARG A 51 21.25 -4.32 -20.14
N LYS A 52 22.18 -5.25 -20.32
CA LYS A 52 22.11 -6.59 -19.71
C LYS A 52 22.15 -6.56 -18.17
N ASN A 53 22.83 -5.56 -17.60
CA ASN A 53 22.99 -5.41 -16.17
C ASN A 53 21.92 -4.50 -15.55
N ARG A 54 21.27 -3.61 -16.32
CA ARG A 54 20.14 -2.77 -15.86
C ARG A 54 18.99 -3.61 -15.28
N GLY A 55 18.67 -4.74 -15.91
CA GLY A 55 17.65 -5.67 -15.40
C GLY A 55 17.96 -6.24 -14.01
N ALA A 56 19.24 -6.38 -13.65
CA ALA A 56 19.65 -6.79 -12.30
C ALA A 56 19.38 -5.68 -11.28
N TYR A 57 19.63 -4.41 -11.63
CA TYR A 57 19.27 -3.27 -10.78
C TYR A 57 17.76 -3.19 -10.57
N VAL A 58 16.96 -3.26 -11.65
CA VAL A 58 15.48 -3.29 -11.55
C VAL A 58 15.01 -4.44 -10.66
N SER A 59 15.61 -5.63 -10.81
CA SER A 59 15.30 -6.78 -9.96
C SER A 59 15.62 -6.51 -8.49
N GLN A 60 16.76 -5.90 -8.18
CA GLN A 60 17.11 -5.50 -6.81
C GLN A 60 16.15 -4.44 -6.26
N THR A 61 15.78 -3.44 -7.05
CA THR A 61 14.82 -2.40 -6.66
C THR A 61 13.45 -3.00 -6.32
N LYS A 62 13.00 -4.01 -7.10
CA LYS A 62 11.78 -4.77 -6.80
C LYS A 62 11.89 -5.61 -5.53
N LYS A 63 13.07 -6.16 -5.21
CA LYS A 63 13.29 -6.85 -3.93
C LYS A 63 13.16 -5.90 -2.75
N LEU A 64 13.65 -4.66 -2.88
CA LEU A 64 13.51 -3.65 -1.84
C LEU A 64 12.04 -3.28 -1.60
N LEU A 65 11.22 -3.23 -2.66
CA LEU A 65 9.76 -3.03 -2.52
C LEU A 65 9.10 -4.17 -1.72
N ILE A 66 9.53 -5.42 -1.94
CA ILE A 66 9.05 -6.58 -1.16
C ILE A 66 9.43 -6.42 0.33
N GLN A 67 10.63 -5.92 0.63
CA GLN A 67 11.04 -5.66 2.02
C GLN A 67 10.20 -4.56 2.67
N PHE A 68 9.85 -3.49 1.95
CA PHE A 68 8.91 -2.48 2.45
C PHE A 68 7.52 -3.06 2.76
N ASN A 69 7.00 -3.92 1.89
CA ASN A 69 5.72 -4.60 2.14
C ASN A 69 5.78 -5.48 3.39
N ARG A 70 6.87 -6.23 3.56
CA ARG A 70 7.09 -7.10 4.73
C ARG A 70 7.20 -6.29 6.03
N PHE A 71 7.89 -5.15 5.98
CA PHE A 71 7.91 -4.20 7.11
C PHE A 71 6.50 -3.77 7.50
N TRP A 72 5.67 -3.37 6.53
CA TRP A 72 4.30 -2.92 6.81
C TRP A 72 3.44 -4.03 7.38
N GLU A 73 3.51 -5.22 6.80
CA GLU A 73 2.83 -6.41 7.31
C GLU A 73 3.19 -6.69 8.77
N ASN A 74 4.49 -6.77 9.08
CA ASN A 74 4.93 -7.03 10.43
C ASN A 74 4.54 -5.90 11.37
N TYR A 75 4.61 -4.65 10.92
CA TYR A 75 4.13 -3.48 11.66
C TYR A 75 2.65 -3.66 12.03
N PHE A 76 1.75 -3.88 11.07
CA PHE A 76 0.31 -3.97 11.35
C PHE A 76 -0.06 -5.20 12.19
N ASN A 77 0.67 -6.30 12.06
CA ASN A 77 0.44 -7.52 12.85
C ASN A 77 0.85 -7.37 14.32
N HIS A 78 1.82 -6.49 14.63
CA HIS A 78 2.40 -6.35 15.96
C HIS A 78 2.20 -4.96 16.57
N ASN A 79 1.53 -4.06 15.85
CA ASN A 79 1.25 -2.72 16.35
C ASN A 79 0.23 -2.82 17.49
N PRO A 80 0.57 -2.34 18.70
CA PRO A 80 -0.29 -2.39 19.87
C PRO A 80 -1.65 -1.72 19.63
N THR A 81 -2.68 -2.26 20.27
CA THR A 81 -4.02 -1.67 20.30
C THR A 81 -3.99 -0.37 21.10
N ALA A 82 -4.92 0.55 20.85
CA ALA A 82 -4.96 1.86 21.52
C ALA A 82 -4.87 1.73 23.05
N GLY A 83 -3.76 2.18 23.63
CA GLY A 83 -3.49 2.16 25.08
C GLY A 83 -2.47 1.11 25.53
N GLU A 84 -2.06 0.19 24.65
CA GLU A 84 -0.98 -0.77 24.91
C GLU A 84 0.41 -0.14 24.64
N VAL A 85 1.42 -0.63 25.35
CA VAL A 85 2.82 -0.16 25.20
C VAL A 85 3.54 -1.07 24.19
N TYR A 86 4.40 -0.48 23.35
CA TYR A 86 5.26 -1.24 22.45
C TYR A 86 6.19 -2.16 23.24
N GLN A 87 6.35 -3.41 22.77
CA GLN A 87 7.31 -4.34 23.36
C GLN A 87 8.75 -3.94 23.01
N ASP A 88 9.69 -4.32 23.87
CA ASP A 88 11.11 -3.99 23.71
C ASP A 88 11.71 -4.58 22.42
N ASP A 89 11.14 -5.67 21.91
CA ASP A 89 11.53 -6.34 20.67
C ASP A 89 10.77 -5.83 19.43
N PHE A 90 9.91 -4.82 19.55
CA PHE A 90 9.06 -4.35 18.46
C PHE A 90 9.84 -4.03 17.18
N LEU A 91 11.00 -3.36 17.30
CA LEU A 91 11.86 -3.05 16.14
C LEU A 91 12.43 -4.29 15.46
N LEU A 92 12.69 -5.36 16.22
CA LEU A 92 13.15 -6.64 15.67
C LEU A 92 12.02 -7.33 14.92
N VAL A 93 10.83 -7.36 15.54
CA VAL A 93 9.65 -8.04 14.99
C VAL A 93 9.14 -7.37 13.72
N ILE A 94 9.20 -6.04 13.61
CA ILE A 94 8.90 -5.32 12.36
C ILE A 94 10.01 -5.40 11.32
N GLU A 95 11.08 -6.15 11.59
CA GLU A 95 12.24 -6.31 10.71
C GLU A 95 12.87 -4.97 10.30
N PHE A 96 12.95 -4.02 11.24
CA PHE A 96 13.47 -2.68 10.99
C PHE A 96 14.88 -2.70 10.35
N GLY A 97 15.72 -3.66 10.73
CA GLY A 97 17.08 -3.82 10.22
C GLY A 97 17.19 -4.26 8.75
N GLU A 98 16.11 -4.77 8.17
CA GLU A 98 16.09 -5.20 6.76
C GLU A 98 15.94 -4.01 5.80
N ILE A 99 15.28 -2.94 6.25
CA ILE A 99 15.03 -1.74 5.43
C ILE A 99 15.83 -0.51 5.87
N PHE A 100 16.45 -0.54 7.05
CA PHE A 100 17.34 0.52 7.53
C PHE A 100 18.72 -0.03 7.89
N TYR A 101 19.76 0.61 7.37
CA TYR A 101 21.10 0.47 7.92
C TYR A 101 21.12 1.06 9.33
N THR A 102 21.23 0.19 10.32
CA THR A 102 21.13 0.59 11.72
C THR A 102 22.08 -0.21 12.61
N ASN A 103 22.74 0.50 13.53
CA ASN A 103 23.52 -0.06 14.63
C ASN A 103 22.68 -0.20 15.92
N ILE A 104 21.39 0.13 15.83
CA ILE A 104 20.44 0.16 16.95
C ILE A 104 19.99 -1.25 17.36
N LEU A 105 20.06 -2.21 16.43
CA LEU A 105 19.67 -3.59 16.66
C LEU A 105 20.85 -4.47 17.10
N GLU A 106 21.99 -3.87 17.49
CA GLU A 106 23.13 -4.63 17.99
C GLU A 106 22.82 -5.27 19.36
N PRO A 107 23.10 -6.58 19.55
CA PRO A 107 22.89 -7.25 20.83
C PRO A 107 23.62 -6.52 21.97
N GLY A 108 22.86 -6.05 22.96
CA GLY A 108 23.40 -5.38 24.17
C GLY A 108 23.34 -3.84 24.18
N LYS A 109 22.86 -3.19 23.11
CA LYS A 109 22.55 -1.74 23.11
C LYS A 109 21.03 -1.52 23.21
N VAL A 110 20.49 -1.54 24.43
CA VAL A 110 19.03 -1.48 24.69
C VAL A 110 18.57 -0.07 25.11
N ASP A 111 19.16 0.99 24.55
CA ASP A 111 18.80 2.37 24.91
C ASP A 111 17.76 3.01 23.97
N VAL A 112 16.98 2.19 23.26
CA VAL A 112 15.97 2.68 22.31
C VAL A 112 14.59 2.47 22.87
N ILE A 113 14.02 3.58 23.36
CA ILE A 113 12.64 3.62 23.84
C ILE A 113 11.74 3.79 22.62
N VAL A 114 10.97 2.75 22.30
CA VAL A 114 9.96 2.78 21.24
C VAL A 114 8.72 3.50 21.77
N THR A 115 8.59 4.79 21.49
CA THR A 115 7.40 5.57 21.83
C THR A 115 6.42 5.62 20.65
N PRO A 116 5.12 5.90 20.88
CA PRO A 116 4.17 6.12 19.79
C PRO A 116 4.64 7.17 18.78
N GLU A 117 5.26 8.27 19.25
CA GLU A 117 5.80 9.31 18.38
C GLU A 117 6.97 8.80 17.53
N PHE A 118 7.85 7.98 18.11
CA PHE A 118 8.93 7.34 17.34
C PHE A 118 8.35 6.47 16.22
N VAL A 119 7.30 5.71 16.51
CA VAL A 119 6.67 4.81 15.56
C VAL A 119 5.93 5.57 14.46
N ASP A 120 5.20 6.63 14.80
CA ASP A 120 4.59 7.53 13.82
C ASP A 120 5.66 8.14 12.89
N ASP A 121 6.74 8.68 13.47
CA ASP A 121 7.87 9.25 12.72
C ASP A 121 8.54 8.19 11.82
N LEU A 122 8.67 6.95 12.31
CA LEU A 122 9.19 5.81 11.55
C LEU A 122 8.28 5.47 10.37
N CYS A 123 6.97 5.33 10.58
CA CYS A 123 6.02 5.06 9.52
C CYS A 123 6.10 6.12 8.43
N ASP A 124 6.15 7.39 8.80
CA ASP A 124 6.30 8.49 7.86
C ASP A 124 7.62 8.43 7.08
N SER A 125 8.72 8.12 7.77
CA SER A 125 10.05 7.90 7.18
C SER A 125 10.06 6.76 6.15
N VAL A 126 9.37 5.66 6.46
CA VAL A 126 9.24 4.50 5.56
C VAL A 126 8.39 4.87 4.34
N ARG A 127 7.26 5.55 4.54
CA ARG A 127 6.38 6.00 3.45
C ARG A 127 7.12 6.86 2.42
N GLU A 128 7.90 7.85 2.86
CA GLU A 128 8.64 8.73 1.94
C GLU A 128 9.71 7.98 1.14
N ARG A 129 10.36 6.96 1.74
CA ARG A 129 11.34 6.12 1.04
C ARG A 129 10.67 5.19 0.03
N GLU A 130 9.54 4.59 0.41
CA GLU A 130 8.73 3.77 -0.48
C GLU A 130 8.22 4.58 -1.67
N GLU A 131 7.77 5.82 -1.44
CA GLU A 131 7.36 6.75 -2.50
C GLU A 131 8.53 7.08 -3.43
N SER A 132 9.68 7.46 -2.89
CA SER A 132 10.88 7.73 -3.68
C SER A 132 11.34 6.51 -4.48
N LEU A 133 11.18 5.30 -3.93
CA LEU A 133 11.52 4.05 -4.60
C LEU A 133 10.54 3.74 -5.75
N ALA A 134 9.24 3.94 -5.53
CA ALA A 134 8.22 3.74 -6.56
C ALA A 134 8.44 4.67 -7.76
N GLU A 135 8.71 5.96 -7.51
CA GLU A 135 9.07 6.92 -8.56
C GLU A 135 10.31 6.46 -9.34
N PHE A 136 11.35 6.03 -8.63
CA PHE A 136 12.57 5.53 -9.23
C PHE A 136 12.35 4.30 -10.12
N ILE A 137 11.53 3.33 -9.68
CA ILE A 137 11.16 2.16 -10.47
C ILE A 137 10.44 2.58 -11.76
N GLU A 138 9.49 3.51 -11.65
CA GLU A 138 8.71 3.96 -12.80
C GLU A 138 9.59 4.70 -13.81
N GLU A 139 10.48 5.59 -13.35
CA GLU A 139 11.44 6.28 -14.20
C GLU A 139 12.33 5.27 -14.95
N ILE A 140 12.86 4.24 -14.26
CA ILE A 140 13.65 3.18 -14.93
C ILE A 140 12.79 2.40 -15.95
N ASN A 141 11.54 2.07 -15.63
CA ASN A 141 10.66 1.34 -16.55
C ASN A 141 10.35 2.17 -17.80
N VAL A 142 10.07 3.47 -17.65
CA VAL A 142 9.86 4.39 -18.78
C VAL A 142 11.10 4.40 -19.67
N LEU A 143 12.29 4.45 -19.07
CA LEU A 143 13.56 4.46 -19.79
C LEU A 143 13.86 3.15 -20.53
N GLU A 144 13.60 2.00 -19.91
CA GLU A 144 13.72 0.70 -20.59
C GLU A 144 12.78 0.57 -21.81
N ASN A 145 11.66 1.29 -21.78
CA ASN A 145 10.67 1.31 -22.84
C ASN A 145 10.89 2.43 -23.87
N SER A 146 11.50 3.56 -23.50
CA SER A 146 11.87 4.64 -24.42
C SER A 146 13.05 4.25 -25.31
N ASP A 147 13.99 3.46 -24.80
CA ASP A 147 15.09 2.87 -25.60
C ASP A 147 14.60 1.80 -26.62
N LYS A 148 13.28 1.58 -26.76
CA LYS A 148 12.67 0.81 -27.86
C LYS A 148 12.11 1.69 -28.98
N TYR A 149 12.02 3.00 -28.76
CA TYR A 149 11.53 3.98 -29.72
C TYR A 149 12.52 5.13 -29.81
N ASP A 150 13.61 4.92 -30.54
CA ASP A 150 14.39 6.04 -31.06
C ASP A 150 14.28 6.03 -32.58
N ILE A 151 13.46 6.95 -33.10
CA ILE A 151 13.75 7.96 -34.13
C ILE A 151 12.48 8.83 -34.22
N GLY A 152 12.53 10.11 -33.82
CA GLY A 152 11.61 11.12 -34.35
C GLY A 152 11.10 12.23 -33.43
N GLN A 153 11.96 13.24 -33.20
CA GLN A 153 11.67 14.67 -32.96
C GLN A 153 10.95 15.15 -31.68
N PRO A 154 11.28 16.39 -31.21
CA PRO A 154 10.85 16.92 -29.94
C PRO A 154 9.51 17.67 -30.06
N GLN A 155 8.57 17.41 -29.13
CA GLN A 155 7.42 18.28 -28.94
C GLN A 155 7.55 19.06 -27.63
N THR A 156 7.85 20.34 -27.80
CA THR A 156 7.54 21.42 -26.87
C THR A 156 6.02 21.52 -26.67
N GLY A 157 5.56 21.34 -25.44
CA GLY A 157 4.19 21.60 -25.02
C GLY A 157 4.17 21.85 -23.51
N GLN A 158 3.86 23.09 -23.13
CA GLN A 158 3.68 23.51 -21.74
C GLN A 158 2.49 22.77 -21.13
N ASP A 159 2.76 21.93 -20.15
CA ASP A 159 1.86 21.70 -19.02
C ASP A 159 2.74 21.53 -17.79
N ALA A 160 2.55 22.41 -16.80
CA ALA A 160 3.20 22.26 -15.51
C ALA A 160 2.79 20.88 -14.94
N PRO A 161 3.74 20.03 -14.51
CA PRO A 161 3.38 18.70 -14.02
C PRO A 161 2.51 18.90 -12.78
N ALA A 162 1.24 18.53 -12.91
CA ALA A 162 0.38 18.32 -11.76
C ALA A 162 1.15 17.41 -10.80
N ALA A 163 1.40 17.87 -9.58
CA ALA A 163 2.15 17.10 -8.59
C ALA A 163 1.63 15.66 -8.58
N LEU A 164 2.46 14.74 -9.07
CA LEU A 164 2.16 13.32 -9.11
C LEU A 164 1.94 12.88 -7.67
N ARG A 165 0.67 12.72 -7.28
CA ARG A 165 0.33 12.01 -6.06
C ARG A 165 0.61 10.54 -6.34
N VAL A 166 1.62 9.98 -5.66
CA VAL A 166 1.88 8.54 -5.66
C VAL A 166 0.57 7.85 -5.25
N ARG A 167 -0.06 7.14 -6.18
CA ARG A 167 -1.27 6.37 -5.90
C ARG A 167 -0.85 5.12 -5.13
N ARG A 168 -1.12 5.12 -3.83
CA ARG A 168 -0.93 3.94 -2.98
C ARG A 168 -1.99 2.89 -3.35
N PHE A 169 -1.60 1.62 -3.36
CA PHE A 169 -2.47 0.50 -3.74
C PHE A 169 -2.70 -0.42 -2.53
N PRO A 170 -3.82 -1.16 -2.49
CA PRO A 170 -4.11 -2.09 -1.41
C PRO A 170 -3.11 -3.25 -1.40
N VAL A 171 -2.50 -3.48 -0.24
CA VAL A 171 -1.69 -4.67 0.05
C VAL A 171 -2.48 -5.53 1.04
N PHE A 172 -2.63 -6.81 0.74
CA PHE A 172 -3.34 -7.74 1.63
C PHE A 172 -2.34 -8.37 2.59
N ILE A 173 -2.71 -8.50 3.87
CA ILE A 173 -1.90 -9.27 4.82
C ILE A 173 -1.83 -10.76 4.42
N GLU A 174 -0.80 -11.47 4.89
CA GLU A 174 -0.51 -12.86 4.50
C GLU A 174 -1.76 -13.77 4.57
N GLY A 175 -1.97 -14.53 3.50
CA GLY A 175 -3.08 -15.46 3.37
C GLY A 175 -4.46 -14.82 3.10
N ILE A 176 -4.67 -13.53 3.36
CA ILE A 176 -5.96 -12.88 3.09
C ILE A 176 -6.21 -12.75 1.60
N ALA A 177 -5.20 -12.43 0.78
CA ALA A 177 -5.36 -12.39 -0.68
C ALA A 177 -5.90 -13.71 -1.24
N ASP A 178 -5.37 -14.85 -0.78
CA ASP A 178 -5.81 -16.18 -1.19
C ASP A 178 -7.22 -16.54 -0.68
N GLN A 179 -7.51 -16.24 0.60
CA GLN A 179 -8.84 -16.44 1.16
C GLN A 179 -9.89 -15.60 0.41
N PHE A 180 -9.56 -14.33 0.16
CA PHE A 180 -10.42 -13.40 -0.56
C PHE A 180 -10.63 -13.88 -1.99
N PHE A 181 -9.56 -14.22 -2.71
CA PHE A 181 -9.63 -14.76 -4.06
C PHE A 181 -10.51 -16.02 -4.16
N LYS A 182 -10.39 -16.97 -3.22
CA LYS A 182 -11.22 -18.18 -3.19
C LYS A 182 -12.73 -17.87 -3.15
N ILE A 183 -13.12 -16.83 -2.43
CA ILE A 183 -14.51 -16.35 -2.35
C ILE A 183 -14.89 -15.55 -3.59
N PHE A 184 -14.00 -14.64 -4.02
CA PHE A 184 -14.29 -13.64 -5.05
C PHE A 184 -14.26 -14.18 -6.47
N LYS A 185 -13.42 -15.18 -6.78
CA LYS A 185 -13.19 -15.66 -8.15
C LYS A 185 -14.47 -16.14 -8.84
N GLY A 186 -15.46 -16.64 -8.09
CA GLY A 186 -16.76 -17.09 -8.62
C GLY A 186 -17.66 -15.97 -9.16
N TYR A 187 -17.23 -14.72 -9.04
CA TYR A 187 -17.88 -13.53 -9.59
C TYR A 187 -17.19 -13.00 -10.86
N PHE A 188 -16.18 -13.68 -11.35
CA PHE A 188 -15.44 -13.31 -12.56
C PHE A 188 -15.43 -14.50 -13.52
N ASP A 189 -15.36 -14.20 -14.82
CA ASP A 189 -15.20 -15.24 -15.84
C ASP A 189 -13.86 -15.96 -15.64
N GLU A 190 -13.77 -17.23 -16.03
CA GLU A 190 -12.56 -18.05 -15.84
C GLU A 190 -11.29 -17.39 -16.40
N GLN A 191 -11.43 -16.67 -17.52
CA GLN A 191 -10.34 -15.93 -18.17
C GLN A 191 -9.83 -14.72 -17.34
N GLU A 192 -10.67 -14.17 -16.47
CA GLU A 192 -10.35 -13.03 -15.61
C GLU A 192 -9.86 -13.44 -14.21
N GLN A 193 -9.97 -14.72 -13.83
CA GLN A 193 -9.57 -15.20 -12.50
C GLN A 193 -8.05 -15.15 -12.26
N GLN A 194 -7.23 -15.52 -13.23
CA GLN A 194 -5.77 -15.40 -13.10
C GLN A 194 -5.32 -13.93 -13.02
N PRO A 195 -5.78 -13.02 -13.91
CA PRO A 195 -5.55 -11.59 -13.76
C PRO A 195 -6.00 -11.02 -12.41
N LEU A 196 -7.14 -11.48 -11.87
CA LEU A 196 -7.61 -11.10 -10.54
C LEU A 196 -6.62 -11.53 -9.45
N LEU A 197 -6.16 -12.78 -9.47
CA LEU A 197 -5.19 -13.27 -8.49
C LEU A 197 -3.90 -12.45 -8.53
N SER A 198 -3.35 -12.19 -9.72
CA SER A 198 -2.15 -11.37 -9.87
C SER A 198 -2.34 -9.94 -9.36
N LEU A 199 -3.51 -9.35 -9.61
CA LEU A 199 -3.85 -8.02 -9.10
C LEU A 199 -3.92 -8.01 -7.56
N LEU A 200 -4.54 -9.01 -6.94
CA LEU A 200 -4.70 -9.06 -5.49
C LEU A 200 -3.40 -9.38 -4.74
N THR A 201 -2.50 -10.16 -5.34
CA THR A 201 -1.27 -10.66 -4.68
C THR A 201 -0.04 -9.81 -4.98
N THR A 202 0.05 -9.25 -6.19
CA THR A 202 1.27 -8.55 -6.67
C THR A 202 0.97 -7.19 -7.25
N ASN A 203 -0.29 -6.73 -7.20
CA ASN A 203 -0.75 -5.48 -7.79
C ASN A 203 -0.40 -5.33 -9.28
N VAL A 204 -0.27 -6.45 -10.01
CA VAL A 204 -0.03 -6.42 -11.45
C VAL A 204 -1.34 -6.07 -12.15
N SER A 205 -1.39 -4.86 -12.72
CA SER A 205 -2.60 -4.37 -13.39
C SER A 205 -2.99 -5.25 -14.60
N PRO A 206 -4.25 -5.68 -14.70
CA PRO A 206 -4.74 -6.41 -15.86
C PRO A 206 -4.81 -5.51 -17.11
N LYS A 207 -4.67 -6.11 -18.29
CA LYS A 207 -4.74 -5.40 -19.59
C LYS A 207 -6.07 -4.64 -19.80
N LYS A 208 -7.13 -5.09 -19.15
CA LYS A 208 -8.47 -4.51 -19.17
C LYS A 208 -9.06 -4.60 -17.77
N LYS A 209 -9.97 -3.68 -17.43
CA LYS A 209 -10.69 -3.72 -16.15
C LYS A 209 -11.49 -5.01 -16.02
N LEU A 210 -11.33 -5.68 -14.88
CA LEU A 210 -11.98 -6.94 -14.55
C LEU A 210 -13.48 -6.71 -14.37
N LEU A 211 -14.31 -7.58 -14.95
CA LEU A 211 -15.75 -7.49 -14.85
C LEU A 211 -16.27 -8.30 -13.67
N PHE A 212 -16.69 -7.59 -12.63
CA PHE A 212 -17.40 -8.18 -11.52
C PHE A 212 -18.85 -8.49 -11.93
N ASN A 213 -19.18 -9.78 -12.08
CA ASN A 213 -20.49 -10.29 -12.53
C ASN A 213 -21.55 -10.25 -11.41
N SER A 214 -21.59 -9.17 -10.64
CA SER A 214 -22.66 -8.88 -9.69
C SER A 214 -22.72 -7.39 -9.36
N ASN A 215 -23.57 -7.01 -8.41
CA ASN A 215 -23.78 -5.60 -8.09
C ASN A 215 -22.52 -4.96 -7.51
N GLY A 216 -22.18 -3.77 -8.01
CA GLY A 216 -20.97 -3.05 -7.63
C GLY A 216 -20.87 -2.70 -6.14
N ASN A 217 -22.00 -2.53 -5.45
CA ASN A 217 -22.00 -2.30 -4.01
C ASN A 217 -21.46 -3.48 -3.22
N GLN A 218 -21.63 -4.72 -3.71
CA GLN A 218 -21.12 -5.90 -3.03
C GLN A 218 -19.60 -6.00 -3.15
N LEU A 219 -19.04 -5.63 -4.31
CA LEU A 219 -17.59 -5.53 -4.49
C LEU A 219 -17.01 -4.46 -3.56
N ALA A 220 -17.58 -3.25 -3.62
CA ALA A 220 -17.11 -2.12 -2.82
C ALA A 220 -17.19 -2.41 -1.31
N ASP A 221 -18.27 -3.04 -0.86
CA ASP A 221 -18.45 -3.44 0.53
C ASP A 221 -17.47 -4.52 0.98
N ALA A 222 -17.16 -5.50 0.13
CA ALA A 222 -16.15 -6.50 0.48
C ALA A 222 -14.78 -5.85 0.71
N PHE A 223 -14.34 -4.95 -0.18
CA PHE A 223 -13.10 -4.18 0.01
C PHE A 223 -13.15 -3.27 1.24
N LYS A 224 -14.31 -2.65 1.51
CA LYS A 224 -14.54 -1.85 2.72
C LYS A 224 -14.33 -2.68 3.99
N GLN A 225 -14.93 -3.87 4.07
CA GLN A 225 -14.79 -4.73 5.24
C GLN A 225 -13.33 -5.14 5.47
N LEU A 226 -12.57 -5.37 4.39
CA LEU A 226 -11.15 -5.68 4.49
C LEU A 226 -10.31 -4.48 5.00
N ILE A 227 -10.51 -3.27 4.48
CA ILE A 227 -9.77 -2.09 4.95
C ILE A 227 -10.17 -1.68 6.37
N GLU A 228 -11.45 -1.82 6.74
CA GLU A 228 -11.92 -1.54 8.11
C GLU A 228 -11.46 -2.59 9.11
N GLY A 229 -11.28 -3.83 8.66
CA GLY A 229 -10.67 -4.91 9.43
C GLY A 229 -9.14 -4.89 9.47
N ASN A 230 -8.49 -3.87 8.91
CA ASN A 230 -7.03 -3.78 8.74
C ASN A 230 -6.40 -4.97 7.99
N LEU A 231 -7.16 -5.63 7.12
CA LEU A 231 -6.71 -6.75 6.29
C LEU A 231 -6.18 -6.30 4.93
N ILE A 232 -6.53 -5.08 4.54
CA ILE A 232 -5.89 -4.32 3.47
C ILE A 232 -5.13 -3.18 4.12
N VAL A 233 -3.85 -3.11 3.80
CA VAL A 233 -2.88 -2.15 4.31
C VAL A 233 -2.26 -1.36 3.15
N SER A 234 -1.37 -0.41 3.46
CA SER A 234 -0.65 0.48 2.52
C SER A 234 -1.49 1.58 1.85
N CYS A 235 -2.83 1.46 1.77
CA CYS A 235 -3.70 2.52 1.25
C CYS A 235 -4.76 2.99 2.25
N ASN A 236 -5.17 4.26 2.15
CA ASN A 236 -6.37 4.77 2.81
C ASN A 236 -7.64 4.51 1.98
N LYS A 237 -8.82 4.79 2.55
CA LYS A 237 -10.11 4.56 1.88
C LYS A 237 -10.24 5.27 0.52
N ALA A 238 -9.77 6.51 0.39
CA ALA A 238 -9.86 7.27 -0.87
C ALA A 238 -8.92 6.71 -1.96
N GLU A 239 -7.76 6.21 -1.55
CA GLU A 239 -6.81 5.51 -2.42
C GLU A 239 -7.38 4.16 -2.88
N LEU A 240 -7.97 3.40 -1.95
CA LEU A 240 -8.69 2.16 -2.26
C LEU A 240 -9.84 2.40 -3.25
N GLU A 241 -10.63 3.46 -3.05
CA GLU A 241 -11.70 3.85 -3.99
C GLU A 241 -11.13 4.11 -5.39
N SER A 242 -10.03 4.85 -5.48
CA SER A 242 -9.35 5.15 -6.75
C SER A 242 -8.82 3.88 -7.42
N TRP A 243 -8.22 2.98 -6.65
CA TRP A 243 -7.72 1.70 -7.12
C TRP A 243 -8.85 0.78 -7.63
N ILE A 244 -10.01 0.77 -6.95
CA ILE A 244 -11.19 0.03 -7.41
C ILE A 244 -11.68 0.57 -8.76
N ILE A 245 -11.74 1.90 -8.91
CA ILE A 245 -12.14 2.55 -10.18
C ILE A 245 -11.19 2.17 -11.30
N GLU A 246 -9.88 2.10 -11.01
CA GLU A 246 -8.85 1.81 -12.00
C GLU A 246 -8.93 0.38 -12.53
N HIS A 247 -9.24 -0.59 -11.66
CA HIS A 247 -9.11 -2.01 -11.99
C HIS A 247 -10.42 -2.76 -12.23
N PHE A 248 -11.55 -2.23 -11.76
CA PHE A 248 -12.83 -2.95 -11.81
C PHE A 248 -13.94 -2.21 -12.55
N ARG A 249 -14.86 -3.00 -13.07
CA ARG A 249 -16.21 -2.63 -13.51
C ARG A 249 -17.19 -3.68 -12.96
N TYR A 250 -18.48 -3.37 -12.96
CA TYR A 250 -19.48 -4.25 -12.36
C TYR A 250 -20.71 -4.40 -13.24
N VAL A 251 -21.48 -5.48 -13.04
CA VAL A 251 -22.76 -5.68 -13.73
C VAL A 251 -23.91 -5.12 -12.89
N SER A 252 -24.76 -4.31 -13.52
CA SER A 252 -25.99 -3.82 -12.91
C SER A 252 -27.09 -3.82 -13.96
N ASN A 253 -28.20 -4.51 -13.65
CA ASN A 253 -29.32 -4.73 -14.56
C ASN A 253 -28.87 -5.31 -15.92
N GLY A 254 -27.96 -6.28 -15.90
CA GLY A 254 -27.45 -6.95 -17.10
C GLY A 254 -26.42 -6.15 -17.91
N HIS A 255 -26.07 -4.93 -17.50
CA HIS A 255 -25.11 -4.10 -18.21
C HIS A 255 -23.84 -3.86 -17.39
N ALA A 256 -22.69 -3.89 -18.06
CA ALA A 256 -21.42 -3.50 -17.47
C ALA A 256 -21.38 -1.98 -17.24
N LYS A 257 -21.03 -1.57 -16.01
CA LYS A 257 -20.90 -0.18 -15.58
C LYS A 257 -19.54 0.05 -14.93
N SER A 258 -19.00 1.25 -15.13
CA SER A 258 -17.80 1.70 -14.41
C SER A 258 -18.18 2.23 -13.04
N PHE A 259 -17.26 2.08 -12.08
CA PHE A 259 -17.38 2.77 -10.80
C PHE A 259 -17.17 4.28 -10.96
N THR A 260 -17.84 5.06 -10.11
CA THR A 260 -17.61 6.50 -9.98
C THR A 260 -17.16 6.82 -8.55
N ALA A 261 -16.38 7.89 -8.39
CA ALA A 261 -15.88 8.31 -7.09
C ALA A 261 -17.02 8.52 -6.07
N GLY A 262 -18.08 9.25 -6.46
CA GLY A 262 -19.23 9.46 -5.57
C GLY A 262 -20.02 8.19 -5.23
N TYR A 263 -20.00 7.17 -6.09
CA TYR A 263 -20.64 5.89 -5.78
C TYR A 263 -19.85 5.12 -4.72
N LEU A 264 -18.54 4.99 -4.90
CA LEU A 264 -17.67 4.28 -3.96
C LEU A 264 -17.53 5.01 -2.62
N ASN A 265 -17.39 6.34 -2.63
CA ASN A 265 -17.34 7.14 -1.42
C ASN A 265 -18.59 6.95 -0.55
N GLY A 266 -19.76 6.82 -1.19
CA GLY A 266 -21.03 6.51 -0.53
C GLY A 266 -21.03 5.17 0.22
N ILE A 267 -20.19 4.22 -0.18
CA ILE A 267 -20.17 2.85 0.37
C ILE A 267 -18.98 2.69 1.33
N VAL A 268 -17.77 3.01 0.85
CA VAL A 268 -16.49 2.74 1.54
C VAL A 268 -16.21 3.75 2.63
N SER A 269 -16.42 5.05 2.37
CA SER A 269 -15.98 6.13 3.26
C SER A 269 -17.07 6.75 4.14
N SER A 270 -18.31 6.83 3.67
CA SER A 270 -19.36 7.64 4.31
C SER A 270 -20.59 6.87 4.80
N ASP A 271 -20.64 5.56 4.60
CA ASP A 271 -21.75 4.67 4.98
C ASP A 271 -23.15 5.05 4.44
N ALA A 272 -23.24 6.07 3.57
CA ALA A 272 -24.49 6.57 3.01
C ALA A 272 -25.21 5.53 2.14
N LYS A 273 -24.50 4.50 1.65
CA LYS A 273 -25.00 3.42 0.81
C LYS A 273 -24.58 2.06 1.37
N ILE A 274 -25.32 1.60 2.36
CA ILE A 274 -25.10 0.30 3.01
C ILE A 274 -25.36 -0.86 2.03
N CYS A 275 -24.43 -1.81 1.96
CA CYS A 275 -24.63 -3.06 1.24
C CYS A 275 -25.54 -4.00 2.06
N LYS A 276 -26.71 -4.33 1.51
CA LYS A 276 -27.68 -5.21 2.17
C LYS A 276 -27.45 -6.70 1.93
N SER A 277 -26.55 -7.03 1.02
CA SER A 277 -26.24 -8.40 0.59
C SER A 277 -24.73 -8.55 0.43
N PRO A 278 -23.96 -8.46 1.52
CA PRO A 278 -22.51 -8.60 1.48
C PRO A 278 -22.11 -9.97 0.93
N ILE A 279 -20.91 -10.08 0.35
CA ILE A 279 -20.37 -11.34 -0.21
C ILE A 279 -19.55 -12.11 0.81
N LEU A 280 -18.98 -11.39 1.76
CA LEU A 280 -18.23 -11.95 2.85
C LEU A 280 -18.54 -11.20 4.14
N THR A 281 -18.13 -11.83 5.23
CA THR A 281 -17.99 -11.23 6.55
C THR A 281 -16.61 -11.54 7.10
N VAL A 282 -15.99 -10.55 7.73
CA VAL A 282 -14.72 -10.73 8.45
C VAL A 282 -15.03 -11.25 9.86
N ASN A 283 -14.54 -12.44 10.19
CA ASN A 283 -14.64 -13.01 11.53
C ASN A 283 -13.25 -13.09 12.17
N MET A 284 -13.16 -12.62 13.41
CA MET A 284 -11.98 -12.80 14.27
C MET A 284 -12.25 -13.93 15.25
N ASN A 285 -11.38 -14.93 15.27
CA ASN A 285 -11.40 -15.99 16.29
C ASN A 285 -10.01 -16.11 16.95
N SER A 286 -9.90 -17.00 17.94
CA SER A 286 -8.65 -17.25 18.67
C SER A 286 -7.51 -17.80 17.81
N SER A 287 -7.76 -18.14 16.55
CA SER A 287 -6.79 -18.67 15.59
C SER A 287 -6.38 -17.65 14.51
N GLY A 288 -6.94 -16.43 14.55
CA GLY A 288 -6.66 -15.36 13.58
C GLY A 288 -7.91 -14.83 12.88
N VAL A 289 -7.70 -14.11 11.77
CA VAL A 289 -8.77 -13.53 10.96
C VAL A 289 -9.14 -14.47 9.81
N ILE A 290 -10.44 -14.75 9.66
CA ILE A 290 -10.96 -15.62 8.60
C ILE A 290 -12.05 -14.88 7.82
N LEU A 291 -11.97 -14.97 6.48
CA LEU A 291 -13.03 -14.48 5.59
C LEU A 291 -14.08 -15.57 5.39
N VAL A 292 -15.33 -15.27 5.76
CA VAL A 292 -16.44 -16.21 5.62
C VAL A 292 -17.36 -15.73 4.50
N PRO A 293 -17.64 -16.55 3.47
CA PRO A 293 -18.60 -16.19 2.44
C PRO A 293 -20.02 -16.15 3.03
N THR A 294 -20.76 -15.08 2.76
CA THR A 294 -22.19 -15.01 3.11
C THR A 294 -22.99 -15.87 2.14
N ALA A 295 -23.85 -16.74 2.67
CA ALA A 295 -24.65 -17.65 1.86
C ALA A 295 -25.50 -16.88 0.83
N ARG A 296 -25.42 -17.27 -0.45
CA ARG A 296 -26.32 -16.78 -1.49
C ARG A 296 -27.75 -17.14 -1.10
N SER A 297 -28.65 -16.16 -0.98
CA SER A 297 -30.05 -16.46 -1.23
C SER A 297 -30.14 -16.86 -2.71
N LYS A 298 -30.29 -18.15 -2.99
CA LYS A 298 -30.66 -18.62 -4.31
C LYS A 298 -32.00 -17.94 -4.63
N LYS A 299 -32.00 -16.87 -5.42
CA LYS A 299 -33.20 -16.54 -6.20
C LYS A 299 -33.32 -17.67 -7.22
N GLY A 300 -34.31 -18.52 -7.01
CA GLY A 300 -34.70 -19.60 -7.91
C GLY A 300 -34.95 -19.08 -9.31
N GLY A 301 -34.74 -19.97 -10.28
CA GLY A 301 -35.11 -19.76 -11.67
C GLY A 301 -36.61 -19.70 -11.89
#